data_AF-A0A838L802-F1
#
_entry.id   AF-A0A838L802-F1
#
_cell.length_a   1.000
_cell.length_b   1.000
_cell.length_c   1.000
_cell.angle_alpha   90.00
_cell.angle_beta   90.00
_cell.angle_gamma   90.00
#
_symmetry.space_group_name_H-M   'P 1'
#
loop_
_entity.id
_entity.type
_entity.pdbx_description
1 polymer ?
#
loop_
_entity_poly.entity_id
_entity_poly.type
_entity_poly.pdbx_seq_one_letter_code
_entity_poly.pdbx_strand_id
1 'polypeptide(L)'
;MDRLLRAALAVMAVAGFSEAAWAVDIGKALQRPVSLTLNSSKGIFDLERCIVLLDGPGGPSVFRQPDRPDDDMIAYIGNGMAVTNVITLHRSGGSTTIEIRENRGLASGVLRKTPMGIESCL
;
A
#
# COMPACT_ATOMS: atom_id res chain seq x y z
N MET A 1 3.46 42.24 36.11
CA MET A 1 2.42 41.40 35.46
C MET A 1 2.67 41.20 33.96
N ASP A 2 3.46 42.03 33.28
CA ASP A 2 3.65 41.99 31.81
C ASP A 2 4.49 40.83 31.22
N ARG A 3 5.31 40.14 32.02
CA ARG A 3 6.20 39.08 31.48
C ARG A 3 5.52 37.71 31.35
N LEU A 4 4.53 37.43 32.20
CA LEU A 4 3.80 36.16 32.18
C LEU A 4 2.78 36.11 31.03
N LEU A 5 2.21 37.27 30.66
CA LEU A 5 1.26 37.36 29.55
C LEU A 5 1.92 37.10 28.18
N ARG A 6 3.19 37.50 28.01
CA ARG A 6 3.94 37.29 26.77
C ARG A 6 4.38 35.85 26.57
N ALA A 7 4.69 35.13 27.65
CA ALA A 7 5.03 33.70 27.59
C ALA A 7 3.83 32.83 27.21
N ALA A 8 2.63 33.18 27.68
CA ALA A 8 1.40 32.45 27.37
C ALA A 8 0.99 32.53 25.89
N LEU A 9 1.27 33.65 25.20
CA LEU A 9 0.99 33.79 23.76
C LEU A 9 1.97 33.00 22.88
N ALA A 10 3.22 32.82 23.31
CA ALA A 10 4.22 32.10 22.52
C ALA A 10 3.98 30.58 22.46
N VAL A 11 3.31 30.00 23.46
CA VAL A 11 3.05 28.55 23.55
C VAL A 11 1.86 28.11 22.68
N MET A 12 0.93 29.02 22.34
CA MET A 12 -0.27 28.68 21.54
C MET A 12 -0.05 28.67 20.02
N ALA A 13 1.13 29.05 19.52
CA ALA A 13 1.40 29.11 18.08
C ALA A 13 1.82 27.77 17.44
N VAL A 14 1.95 26.68 18.21
CA VAL A 14 2.43 25.37 17.73
C VAL A 14 1.30 24.33 17.58
N ALA A 15 0.09 24.64 18.04
CA ALA A 15 -1.07 23.75 17.90
C ALA A 15 -1.86 24.14 16.64
N GLY A 16 -1.55 23.58 15.47
CA GLY A 16 -2.30 24.01 14.28
C GLY A 16 -2.24 23.21 12.99
N PHE A 17 -1.39 22.19 12.86
CA PHE A 17 -1.42 21.33 11.67
C PHE A 17 -1.68 19.89 12.11
N SER A 18 -2.94 19.60 12.44
CA SER A 18 -3.40 18.22 12.33
C SER A 18 -3.47 17.91 10.83
N GLU A 19 -2.44 17.27 10.30
CA GLU A 19 -2.56 16.65 8.98
C GLU A 19 -3.79 15.74 9.04
N ALA A 20 -4.73 15.94 8.11
CA ALA A 20 -5.86 15.05 7.99
C ALA A 20 -5.30 13.64 7.84
N ALA A 21 -5.59 12.75 8.78
CA ALA A 21 -5.23 11.34 8.67
C ALA A 21 -6.25 10.69 7.73
N TRP A 22 -5.89 10.60 6.46
CA TRP A 22 -6.66 9.93 5.42
C TRP A 22 -6.56 8.42 5.66
N ALA A 23 -7.57 7.82 6.31
CA ALA A 23 -7.62 6.39 6.59
C ALA A 23 -8.20 5.64 5.39
N VAL A 24 -7.37 4.83 4.73
CA VAL A 24 -7.78 3.94 3.64
C VAL A 24 -8.19 2.58 4.21
N ASP A 25 -9.40 2.12 3.90
CA ASP A 25 -9.88 0.79 4.32
C ASP A 25 -9.31 -0.31 3.43
N ILE A 26 -8.15 -0.83 3.82
CA ILE A 26 -7.50 -1.99 3.19
C ILE A 26 -8.22 -3.30 3.55
N GLY A 27 -8.85 -3.37 4.73
CA GLY A 27 -9.55 -4.56 5.22
C GLY A 27 -10.66 -5.00 4.25
N LYS A 28 -11.44 -4.05 3.74
CA LYS A 28 -12.45 -4.33 2.71
C LYS A 28 -11.86 -4.84 1.40
N ALA A 29 -10.64 -4.45 1.06
CA ALA A 29 -9.95 -4.95 -0.14
C ALA A 29 -9.47 -6.40 0.03
N LEU A 30 -9.02 -6.77 1.24
CA LEU A 30 -8.59 -8.14 1.56
C LEU A 30 -9.74 -9.16 1.54
N GLN A 31 -10.97 -8.72 1.81
CA GLN A 31 -12.16 -9.58 1.74
C GLN A 31 -12.58 -9.94 0.30
N ARG A 32 -12.03 -9.26 -0.72
CA ARG A 32 -12.32 -9.56 -2.13
C ARG A 32 -11.71 -10.91 -2.53
N PRO A 33 -12.34 -11.68 -3.42
CA PRO A 33 -11.74 -12.94 -3.90
C PRO A 33 -10.42 -12.69 -4.63
N VAL A 34 -9.51 -13.66 -4.52
CA VAL A 34 -8.29 -13.67 -5.33
C VAL A 34 -8.68 -13.77 -6.80
N SER A 35 -8.16 -12.84 -7.59
CA SER A 35 -8.39 -12.76 -9.04
C SER A 35 -7.33 -13.55 -9.80
N LEU A 36 -6.11 -13.61 -9.29
CA LEU A 36 -4.99 -14.33 -9.88
C LEU A 36 -4.02 -14.81 -8.80
N THR A 37 -3.50 -16.03 -8.95
CA THR A 37 -2.42 -16.58 -8.13
C THR A 37 -1.27 -16.98 -9.04
N LEU A 38 -0.06 -16.53 -8.71
CA LEU A 38 1.18 -16.84 -9.42
C LEU A 38 2.20 -17.41 -8.43
N ASN A 39 3.19 -18.14 -8.93
CA ASN A 39 4.31 -18.63 -8.13
C ASN A 39 5.62 -18.23 -8.81
N SER A 40 6.61 -17.83 -8.02
CA SER A 40 7.97 -17.54 -8.48
C SER A 40 9.00 -18.19 -7.57
N SER A 41 10.16 -18.52 -8.12
CA SER A 41 11.34 -18.96 -7.35
C SER A 41 12.14 -17.79 -6.77
N LYS A 42 11.80 -16.54 -7.11
CA LYS A 42 12.46 -15.35 -6.59
C LYS A 42 12.10 -15.08 -5.14
N GLY A 43 13.00 -14.40 -4.44
CA GLY A 43 12.77 -13.96 -3.07
C GLY A 43 11.71 -12.85 -2.99
N ILE A 44 11.04 -12.78 -1.84
CA ILE A 44 9.96 -11.81 -1.60
C ILE A 44 10.40 -10.36 -1.83
N PHE A 45 11.60 -10.00 -1.37
CA PHE A 45 12.16 -8.66 -1.54
C PHE A 45 12.52 -8.32 -3.00
N ASP A 46 12.95 -9.31 -3.78
CA ASP A 46 13.26 -9.09 -5.20
C ASP A 46 11.98 -8.86 -6.00
N LEU A 47 10.94 -9.64 -5.69
CA LEU A 47 9.62 -9.48 -6.29
C LEU A 47 9.01 -8.13 -5.90
N GLU A 48 9.02 -7.78 -4.62
CA GLU A 48 8.53 -6.48 -4.14
C GLU A 48 9.26 -5.34 -4.85
N ARG A 49 10.60 -5.37 -4.88
CA ARG A 49 11.41 -4.34 -5.54
C ARG A 49 11.05 -4.23 -7.02
N CYS A 50 10.91 -5.35 -7.71
CA CYS A 50 10.52 -5.34 -9.12
C CYS A 50 9.14 -4.70 -9.32
N ILE A 51 8.14 -5.12 -8.53
CA ILE A 51 6.76 -4.60 -8.60
C ILE A 51 6.75 -3.09 -8.33
N VAL A 52 7.41 -2.62 -7.27
CA VAL A 52 7.44 -1.20 -6.90
C VAL A 52 8.15 -0.36 -7.98
N LEU A 53 9.22 -0.88 -8.59
CA LEU A 53 9.97 -0.16 -9.62
C LEU A 53 9.19 -0.02 -10.95
N LEU A 54 8.29 -0.96 -11.27
CA LEU A 54 7.49 -0.91 -12.49
C LEU A 54 6.49 0.27 -12.50
N ASP A 55 6.02 0.74 -11.34
CA ASP A 55 4.87 1.64 -11.25
C ASP A 55 5.17 3.14 -11.15
N GLY A 56 6.45 3.53 -10.99
CA GLY A 56 6.90 4.93 -10.99
C GLY A 56 6.37 5.79 -9.81
N PRO A 57 6.44 7.14 -9.91
CA PRO A 57 6.00 8.05 -8.85
C PRO A 57 4.48 7.94 -8.60
N GLY A 58 4.08 7.78 -7.34
CA GLY A 58 2.70 7.39 -6.98
C GLY A 58 2.46 5.89 -7.06
N GLY A 59 3.54 5.10 -6.96
CA GLY A 59 3.52 3.64 -6.87
C GLY A 59 2.84 3.12 -5.60
N PRO A 60 2.78 1.79 -5.45
CA PRO A 60 2.00 1.18 -4.38
C PRO A 60 2.60 1.43 -2.99
N SER A 61 1.75 1.29 -1.98
CA SER A 61 2.17 1.27 -0.57
C SER A 61 2.51 -0.16 -0.16
N VAL A 62 3.67 -0.34 0.49
CA VAL A 62 4.11 -1.64 1.00
C VAL A 62 3.86 -1.71 2.51
N PHE A 63 3.18 -2.77 2.94
CA PHE A 63 2.86 -3.07 4.33
C PHE A 63 3.58 -4.36 4.73
N ARG A 64 4.43 -4.25 5.76
CA ARG A 64 5.17 -5.37 6.34
C ARG A 64 4.77 -5.56 7.78
N GLN A 65 4.67 -6.81 8.20
CA GLN A 65 4.33 -7.18 9.57
C GLN A 65 5.58 -7.72 10.27
N PRO A 66 6.05 -7.09 11.37
CA PRO A 66 7.23 -7.57 12.10
C PRO A 66 7.07 -9.00 12.63
N ASP A 67 5.84 -9.42 12.91
CA ASP A 67 5.48 -10.77 13.36
C ASP A 67 5.35 -11.78 12.21
N ARG A 68 5.30 -11.32 10.94
CA ARG A 68 5.19 -12.17 9.75
C ARG A 68 6.18 -11.73 8.66
N PRO A 69 7.48 -12.02 8.84
CA PRO A 69 8.53 -11.58 7.93
C PRO A 69 8.50 -12.28 6.56
N ASP A 70 7.73 -13.36 6.42
CA ASP A 70 7.54 -14.11 5.18
C ASP A 70 6.28 -13.67 4.40
N ASP A 71 5.59 -12.62 4.87
CA ASP A 71 4.41 -12.04 4.27
C ASP A 71 4.63 -10.55 3.96
N ASP A 72 4.42 -10.15 2.71
CA ASP A 72 4.39 -8.74 2.31
C ASP A 72 3.06 -8.42 1.61
N MET A 73 2.49 -7.26 1.89
CA MET A 73 1.30 -6.76 1.22
C MET A 73 1.58 -5.46 0.50
N ILE A 74 1.22 -5.40 -0.78
CA ILE A 74 1.41 -4.24 -1.64
C ILE A 74 0.01 -3.75 -2.04
N ALA A 75 -0.35 -2.53 -1.66
CA ALA A 75 -1.67 -1.95 -1.97
C ALA A 75 -1.55 -0.76 -2.92
N TYR A 76 -2.38 -0.77 -3.95
CA TYR A 76 -2.54 0.33 -4.89
C TYR A 76 -3.73 1.17 -4.45
N ILE A 77 -3.47 2.45 -4.20
CA ILE A 77 -4.47 3.42 -3.77
C ILE A 77 -4.72 4.36 -4.94
N GLY A 78 -5.91 4.27 -5.52
CA GLY A 78 -6.34 5.13 -6.61
C GLY A 78 -6.84 6.49 -6.11
N ASN A 79 -7.29 7.32 -7.05
CA ASN A 79 -7.92 8.60 -6.74
C ASN A 79 -9.11 8.42 -5.79
N GLY A 80 -9.27 9.34 -4.84
CA GLY A 80 -10.35 9.27 -3.86
C GLY A 80 -10.18 8.18 -2.79
N MET A 81 -8.93 7.80 -2.49
CA MET A 81 -8.58 6.82 -1.43
C MET A 81 -9.08 5.38 -1.65
N ALA A 82 -9.57 5.04 -2.83
CA ALA A 82 -10.05 3.69 -3.08
C ALA A 82 -8.89 2.73 -3.33
N VAL A 83 -8.81 1.64 -2.57
CA VAL A 83 -7.88 0.54 -2.88
C VAL A 83 -8.32 -0.13 -4.17
N THR A 84 -7.51 0.03 -5.21
CA THR A 84 -7.74 -0.53 -6.56
C THR A 84 -7.30 -1.97 -6.61
N ASN A 85 -6.08 -2.28 -6.15
CA ASN A 85 -5.50 -3.61 -6.17
C ASN A 85 -4.74 -3.88 -4.88
N VAL A 86 -4.76 -5.14 -4.45
CA VAL A 86 -3.90 -5.65 -3.37
C VAL A 86 -3.14 -6.85 -3.91
N ILE A 87 -1.83 -6.84 -3.75
CA ILE A 87 -0.95 -7.97 -4.04
C ILE A 87 -0.42 -8.47 -2.69
N THR A 88 -0.60 -9.75 -2.41
CA THR A 88 -0.01 -10.40 -1.24
C THR A 88 1.08 -11.36 -1.69
N LEU A 89 2.27 -11.21 -1.13
CA LEU A 89 3.41 -12.06 -1.36
C LEU A 89 3.58 -12.95 -0.12
N HIS A 90 3.65 -14.26 -0.31
CA HIS A 90 3.84 -15.23 0.76
C HIS A 90 5.01 -16.15 0.41
N ARG A 91 6.05 -16.18 1.24
CA ARG A 91 7.16 -17.12 1.05
C ARG A 91 6.82 -18.47 1.67
N SER A 92 6.92 -19.53 0.86
CA SER A 92 6.78 -20.91 1.33
C SER A 92 7.71 -21.84 0.57
N GLY A 93 8.47 -22.67 1.29
CA GLY A 93 9.26 -23.77 0.71
C GLY A 93 10.29 -23.35 -0.34
N GLY A 94 10.87 -22.15 -0.24
CA GLY A 94 11.84 -21.63 -1.22
C GLY A 94 11.20 -20.98 -2.46
N SER A 95 9.88 -20.90 -2.51
CA SER A 95 9.12 -20.16 -3.52
C SER A 95 8.34 -19.01 -2.88
N THR A 96 7.95 -18.04 -3.70
CA THR A 96 7.04 -16.96 -3.30
C THR A 96 5.75 -17.09 -4.09
N THR A 97 4.64 -17.26 -3.37
CA THR A 97 3.29 -17.20 -3.92
C THR A 97 2.82 -15.76 -3.94
N ILE A 98 2.21 -15.36 -5.05
CA ILE A 98 1.73 -14.01 -5.31
C ILE A 98 0.23 -14.11 -5.54
N GLU A 99 -0.59 -13.52 -4.67
CA GLU A 99 -2.04 -13.42 -4.88
C GLU A 99 -2.43 -11.97 -5.21
N ILE A 100 -3.29 -11.80 -6.21
CA ILE A 100 -3.76 -10.49 -6.65
C ILE A 100 -5.26 -10.39 -6.43
N ARG A 101 -5.70 -9.33 -5.74
CA ARG A 101 -7.11 -9.00 -5.49
C ARG A 101 -7.44 -7.68 -6.15
N GLU A 102 -8.24 -7.72 -7.20
CA GLU A 102 -8.61 -6.55 -7.99
C GLU A 102 -9.96 -5.97 -7.57
N ASN A 103 -10.11 -4.65 -7.71
CA ASN A 103 -11.40 -3.98 -7.58
C ASN A 103 -12.12 -3.90 -8.92
N ARG A 104 -12.81 -4.98 -9.31
CA ARG A 104 -13.58 -5.04 -10.57
C ARG A 104 -14.74 -4.03 -10.67
N GLY A 105 -15.15 -3.43 -9.53
CA GLY A 105 -16.24 -2.46 -9.45
C GLY A 105 -15.85 -1.00 -9.71
N LEU A 106 -14.56 -0.67 -9.85
CA LEU A 106 -14.13 0.67 -10.25
C LEU A 106 -14.34 0.84 -11.75
N ALA A 107 -15.23 1.78 -12.11
CA ALA A 107 -15.56 2.12 -13.49
C ALA A 107 -14.29 2.38 -14.31
N SER A 108 -14.30 1.95 -15.57
CA SER A 108 -13.17 1.92 -16.51
C SER A 108 -12.39 3.24 -16.72
N GLY A 109 -12.82 4.35 -16.11
CA GLY A 109 -12.13 5.65 -16.11
C GLY A 109 -11.31 5.96 -14.85
N VAL A 110 -11.46 5.21 -13.75
CA VAL A 110 -10.48 5.23 -12.65
C VAL A 110 -9.40 4.26 -13.08
N LEU A 111 -8.28 4.79 -13.56
CA LEU A 111 -7.09 4.07 -14.04
C LEU A 111 -7.01 2.69 -13.38
N ARG A 112 -7.41 1.66 -14.14
CA ARG A 112 -7.06 0.28 -13.84
C ARG A 112 -5.55 0.20 -13.99
N LYS A 113 -4.81 0.65 -12.99
CA LYS A 113 -3.44 0.23 -12.77
C LYS A 113 -3.52 -1.21 -12.28
N THR A 114 -4.04 -2.11 -13.13
CA THR A 114 -3.62 -3.50 -13.07
C THR A 114 -2.10 -3.46 -12.99
N PRO A 115 -1.43 -4.21 -12.10
CA PRO A 115 0.03 -4.27 -12.09
C PRO A 115 0.48 -4.81 -13.45
N MET A 116 0.67 -3.91 -14.41
CA MET A 116 1.02 -4.24 -15.78
C MET A 116 2.42 -4.81 -15.73
N GLY A 117 2.57 -6.07 -16.11
CA GLY A 117 3.87 -6.71 -16.21
C GLY A 117 4.38 -7.37 -14.93
N ILE A 118 3.53 -7.71 -13.95
CA ILE A 118 3.99 -8.54 -12.81
C ILE A 118 4.62 -9.87 -13.25
N GLU A 119 4.18 -10.40 -14.40
CA GLU A 119 4.78 -11.58 -15.03
C GLU A 119 6.25 -11.37 -15.41
N SER A 120 6.68 -10.14 -15.71
CA SER A 120 8.09 -9.81 -15.94
C SER A 120 8.94 -9.87 -14.67
N CYS A 121 8.30 -9.83 -13.50
CA CYS A 121 8.96 -9.97 -12.21
C CYS A 121 9.13 -11.42 -11.78
N LEU A 122 8.43 -12.39 -12.38
CA LEU A 122 8.46 -13.80 -11.98
C LEU A 122 9.80 -14.49 -12.26
#